data_AF-A0A4R2LXP1-F1
#
_entry.id   AF-A0A4R2LXP1-F1
#
_cell.length_a   1.000
_cell.length_b   1.000
_cell.length_c   1.000
_cell.angle_alpha   90.00
_cell.angle_beta   90.00
_cell.angle_gamma   90.00
#
_symmetry.space_group_name_H-M   'P 1'
#
loop_
_entity.id
_entity.type
_entity.pdbx_description
1 polymer ?
#
loop_
_entity_poly.entity_id
_entity_poly.type
_entity_poly.pdbx_seq_one_letter_code
_entity_poly.pdbx_strand_id
1 'polypeptide(L)'
;MKQIEEIIRNTTEEEQEKVDWTKAWSTKYSVLATYQKEVDIPKYATEIRRMLTELQEDYNYSEQDAMLVLKDILAHEYMDNRSKKNKKHK
;
A
#
# COMPACT_ATOMS: atom_id res chain seq x y z
N MET A 1 -3.69 22.79 6.98
CA MET A 1 -3.62 21.34 6.73
C MET A 1 -4.47 20.60 7.78
N LYS A 2 -5.80 20.67 7.70
CA LYS A 2 -6.70 19.97 8.67
C LYS A 2 -7.84 19.18 8.02
N GLN A 3 -8.05 19.33 6.71
CA GLN A 3 -9.18 18.71 6.03
C GLN A 3 -8.97 17.22 5.72
N ILE A 4 -7.74 16.79 5.41
CA ILE A 4 -7.47 15.40 4.99
C ILE A 4 -7.55 14.44 6.19
N GLU A 5 -6.99 14.82 7.34
CA GLU A 5 -7.05 14.00 8.57
C GLU A 5 -8.49 13.83 9.07
N GLU A 6 -9.32 14.87 8.95
CA GLU A 6 -10.72 14.86 9.37
C GLU A 6 -11.58 13.98 8.44
N ILE A 7 -11.31 14.00 7.13
CA ILE A 7 -11.98 13.11 6.17
C ILE A 7 -11.58 11.65 6.41
N ILE A 8 -10.30 11.37 6.68
CA ILE A 8 -9.84 10.00 6.97
C ILE A 8 -10.48 9.46 8.26
N ARG A 9 -10.62 10.31 9.29
CA ARG A 9 -11.25 9.94 10.56
C ARG A 9 -12.77 9.73 10.44
N ASN A 10 -13.42 10.46 9.54
CA ASN A 10 -14.86 10.39 9.34
C ASN A 10 -15.29 9.35 8.28
N THR A 11 -14.36 8.80 7.50
CA THR A 11 -14.65 7.69 6.57
C THR A 11 -14.57 6.39 7.35
N THR A 12 -15.70 5.71 7.51
CA THR A 12 -15.75 4.44 8.24
C THR A 12 -15.05 3.33 7.46
N GLU A 13 -14.48 2.34 8.16
CA GLU A 13 -13.85 1.16 7.56
C GLU A 13 -14.79 0.45 6.56
N GLU A 14 -16.10 0.44 6.86
CA GLU A 14 -17.17 -0.08 5.99
C GLU A 14 -17.35 0.71 4.68
N GLU A 15 -17.09 2.01 4.68
CA GLU A 15 -17.14 2.85 3.47
C GLU A 15 -15.86 2.69 2.64
N GLN A 16 -14.72 2.40 3.29
CA GLN A 16 -13.47 2.08 2.59
C GLN A 16 -13.51 0.72 1.89
N GLU A 17 -14.20 -0.28 2.47
CA GLU A 17 -14.42 -1.60 1.86
C GLU A 17 -15.31 -1.56 0.61
N LYS A 18 -16.32 -0.67 0.58
CA LYS A 18 -17.27 -0.57 -0.55
C LYS A 18 -16.70 0.16 -1.76
N VAL A 19 -15.64 0.96 -1.58
CA VAL A 19 -14.97 1.66 -2.67
C VAL A 19 -13.97 0.71 -3.31
N ASP A 20 -14.23 0.31 -4.56
CA ASP A 20 -13.25 -0.38 -5.38
C ASP A 20 -12.12 0.60 -5.75
N TRP A 21 -11.17 0.76 -4.83
CA TRP A 21 -10.02 1.63 -4.99
C TRP A 21 -9.18 1.24 -6.21
N THR A 22 -9.14 -0.05 -6.55
CA THR A 22 -8.45 -0.53 -7.76
C THR A 22 -9.08 0.10 -9.00
N LYS A 23 -10.41 0.08 -9.09
CA LYS A 23 -11.15 0.69 -10.20
C LYS A 23 -11.02 2.21 -10.21
N ALA A 24 -11.14 2.87 -9.06
CA ALA A 24 -10.99 4.33 -8.95
C ALA A 24 -9.60 4.78 -9.45
N TRP A 25 -8.55 4.11 -9.00
CA TRP A 25 -7.18 4.43 -9.38
C TRP A 25 -6.79 3.94 -10.78
N SER A 26 -7.46 2.91 -11.33
CA SER A 26 -7.21 2.43 -12.70
C SER A 26 -7.45 3.49 -13.78
N THR A 27 -8.33 4.47 -13.49
CA THR A 27 -8.57 5.62 -14.37
C THR A 27 -7.32 6.48 -14.54
N LYS A 28 -6.47 6.55 -13.49
CA LYS A 28 -5.22 7.30 -13.50
C LYS A 28 -4.01 6.43 -13.86
N TYR A 29 -4.04 5.16 -13.46
CA TYR A 29 -2.96 4.20 -13.67
C TYR A 29 -3.51 2.94 -14.35
N SER A 30 -3.45 2.91 -15.69
CA SER A 30 -3.99 1.82 -16.50
C SER A 30 -3.46 0.44 -16.12
N VAL A 31 -2.23 0.36 -15.58
CA VAL A 31 -1.64 -0.88 -15.08
C VAL A 31 -2.50 -1.57 -14.01
N LEU A 32 -3.26 -0.82 -13.20
CA LEU A 32 -4.14 -1.39 -12.17
C LEU A 32 -5.33 -2.18 -12.76
N ALA A 33 -5.69 -1.93 -14.02
CA ALA A 33 -6.74 -2.69 -14.71
C ALA A 33 -6.23 -3.99 -15.32
N THR A 34 -4.93 -4.11 -15.61
CA THR A 34 -4.38 -5.24 -16.38
C THR A 34 -3.48 -6.16 -15.57
N TYR A 35 -2.82 -5.66 -14.52
CA TYR A 35 -1.80 -6.42 -13.79
C TYR A 35 -2.31 -7.74 -13.22
N GLN A 36 -3.60 -7.82 -12.85
CA GLN A 36 -4.16 -9.04 -12.26
C GLN A 36 -4.11 -10.26 -13.20
N LYS A 37 -4.03 -10.02 -14.52
CA LYS A 37 -3.91 -11.07 -15.54
C LYS A 37 -2.46 -11.34 -15.94
N GLU A 38 -1.55 -10.41 -15.66
CA GLU A 38 -0.17 -10.43 -16.13
C GLU A 38 0.82 -10.81 -15.02
N VAL A 39 0.46 -10.55 -13.76
CA VAL A 39 1.33 -10.71 -12.60
C VAL A 39 0.93 -11.96 -11.82
N ASP A 40 1.94 -12.72 -11.40
CA ASP A 40 1.78 -13.82 -10.44
C ASP A 40 1.47 -13.26 -9.04
N ILE A 41 0.21 -12.86 -8.83
CA ILE A 41 -0.26 -12.34 -7.54
C ILE A 41 0.05 -13.30 -6.39
N PRO A 42 -0.18 -14.64 -6.49
CA PRO A 42 0.12 -15.57 -5.42
C PRO A 42 1.57 -15.51 -4.94
N LYS A 43 2.54 -15.36 -5.86
CA LYS A 43 3.95 -15.21 -5.51
C LYS A 43 4.21 -13.98 -4.64
N TYR A 44 3.76 -12.80 -5.07
CA TYR A 44 3.96 -11.57 -4.30
C TYR A 44 3.16 -11.55 -3.00
N ALA A 45 1.93 -12.10 -3.02
CA ALA A 45 1.09 -12.21 -1.83
C ALA A 45 1.73 -13.07 -0.74
N THR A 46 2.49 -14.10 -1.12
CA THR A 46 3.19 -14.97 -0.17
C THR A 46 4.30 -14.23 0.56
N GLU A 47 5.15 -13.48 -0.15
CA GLU A 47 6.19 -12.67 0.47
C GLU A 47 5.60 -11.56 1.35
N ILE A 48 4.52 -10.91 0.90
CA ILE A 48 3.83 -9.87 1.68
C ILE A 48 3.27 -10.45 2.97
N ARG A 49 2.62 -11.61 2.93
CA ARG A 49 2.13 -12.29 4.13
C ARG A 49 3.26 -12.64 5.09
N ARG A 50 4.40 -13.11 4.56
CA ARG A 50 5.57 -13.40 5.40
C ARG A 50 6.05 -12.15 6.15
N MET A 51 6.19 -11.02 5.44
CA MET A 51 6.60 -9.75 6.07
C MET A 51 5.57 -9.24 7.09
N LEU A 52 4.28 -9.44 6.86
CA LEU A 52 3.24 -9.11 7.84
C LEU A 52 3.37 -9.96 9.11
N THR A 53 3.54 -11.28 8.95
CA THR A 53 3.75 -12.20 10.08
C THR A 53 5.02 -11.85 10.86
N GLU A 54 6.13 -11.57 10.18
CA GLU A 54 7.37 -11.13 10.83
C GLU A 54 7.16 -9.84 11.64
N LEU A 55 6.44 -8.85 11.09
CA LEU A 55 6.12 -7.61 11.84
C LEU A 55 5.25 -7.85 13.07
N GLN A 56 4.31 -8.80 12.98
CA GLN A 56 3.47 -9.16 14.12
C GLN A 56 4.28 -9.88 15.20
N GLU A 57 5.18 -10.80 14.82
CA GLU A 57 5.98 -11.58 15.76
C GLU A 57 7.10 -10.76 16.41
N ASP A 58 7.86 -9.99 15.62
CA ASP A 58 9.04 -9.25 16.10
C ASP A 58 8.67 -8.03 16.96
N TYR A 59 7.53 -7.40 16.65
CA TYR A 59 7.10 -6.16 17.31
C TYR A 59 5.79 -6.31 18.10
N ASN A 60 5.24 -7.52 18.15
CA ASN A 60 3.98 -7.83 18.84
C ASN A 60 2.80 -6.95 18.38
N TYR A 61 2.80 -6.62 17.08
CA TYR A 61 1.79 -5.78 16.45
C TYR A 61 0.48 -6.54 16.17
N SER A 62 -0.63 -5.80 16.21
CA SER A 62 -1.89 -6.31 15.67
C SER A 62 -1.80 -6.47 14.15
N GLU A 63 -2.70 -7.25 13.55
CA GLU A 63 -2.76 -7.40 12.09
C GLU A 63 -2.92 -6.05 11.38
N GLN A 64 -3.77 -5.17 11.93
CA GLN A 64 -3.98 -3.84 11.40
C GLN A 64 -2.72 -2.97 11.51
N ASP A 65 -2.03 -2.99 12.65
CA ASP A 65 -0.81 -2.20 12.83
C ASP A 65 0.32 -2.69 11.91
N ALA A 66 0.50 -4.01 11.79
CA ALA A 66 1.48 -4.60 10.88
C ALA A 66 1.20 -4.23 9.42
N MET A 67 -0.07 -4.23 9.00
CA MET A 67 -0.48 -3.80 7.66
C MET A 67 -0.21 -2.31 7.41
N LEU A 68 -0.53 -1.44 8.37
CA LEU A 68 -0.26 0.01 8.25
C LEU A 68 1.25 0.29 8.16
N VAL A 69 2.04 -0.36 9.01
CA VAL A 69 3.51 -0.22 9.01
C VAL A 69 4.11 -0.72 7.70
N LEU A 70 3.72 -1.90 7.23
CA LEU A 70 4.25 -2.45 5.97
C LEU A 70 3.89 -1.55 4.78
N LYS A 71 2.65 -1.05 4.74
CA LYS A 71 2.20 -0.09 3.71
C LYS A 71 3.03 1.19 3.73
N ASP A 72 3.37 1.70 4.92
CA ASP A 72 4.16 2.92 5.07
C ASP A 72 5.62 2.71 4.64
N ILE A 73 6.23 1.58 5.01
CA ILE A 73 7.58 1.19 4.54
C ILE A 73 7.62 1.12 3.01
N LEU A 74 6.62 0.49 2.37
CA LEU A 74 6.54 0.42 0.91
C LEU A 74 6.47 1.81 0.26
N ALA A 75 5.71 2.74 0.84
CA ALA A 75 5.60 4.11 0.34
C ALA A 75 6.94 4.85 0.47
N HIS A 76 7.60 4.75 1.61
CA HIS A 76 8.91 5.36 1.86
C HIS A 76 9.98 4.80 0.92
N GLU A 77 10.07 3.48 0.76
CA GLU A 77 11.00 2.82 -0.17
C GLU A 77 10.78 3.26 -1.62
N TYR A 78 9.52 3.39 -2.05
CA TYR A 78 9.21 3.91 -3.40
C TYR A 78 9.68 5.37 -3.57
N MET A 79 9.42 6.23 -2.57
CA MET A 79 9.81 7.64 -2.61
C MET A 79 11.34 7.83 -2.56
N ASP A 80 12.02 7.10 -1.68
CA ASP A 80 13.47 7.15 -1.53
C ASP A 80 14.19 6.68 -2.79
N ASN A 81 13.73 5.58 -3.38
CA ASN A 81 14.28 5.09 -4.64
C ASN A 81 14.01 6.05 -5.81
N ARG A 82 12.90 6.81 -5.79
CA ARG A 82 12.63 7.87 -6.77
C ARG A 82 13.62 9.05 -6.61
N SER A 83 13.92 9.45 -5.38
CA SER A 83 14.89 10.51 -5.11
C SER A 83 16.32 10.13 -5.56
N LYS A 84 16.70 8.87 -5.38
CA LYS A 84 17.99 8.31 -5.81
C LYS A 84 18.10 8.21 -7.34
N LYS A 85 17.02 7.86 -8.05
CA LYS A 85 16.98 7.86 -9.53
C LYS A 85 17.16 9.26 -10.13
N ASN A 86 16.57 10.28 -9.52
CA ASN A 86 16.70 11.67 -9.97
C ASN A 86 18.10 12.26 -9.76
N LYS A 87 18.86 11.77 -8.76
CA LYS A 87 20.26 12.17 -8.55
C LYS A 87 21.25 11.47 -9.49
N LYS A 88 20.90 10.33 -10.08
CA LYS A 88 21.75 9.61 -11.04
C LYS A 88 21.70 10.18 -12.47
N HIS A 89 20.78 11.10 -12.76
CA HIS A 89 20.58 11.71 -14.08
C HIS A 89 20.98 13.21 -14.11
N LYS A 90 21.80 13.66 -13.16
CA LYS A 90 22.32 15.02 -13.08
C LYS A 90 23.83 14.98 -12.91
#